data_AF-A0A9W6BKC7-F1
#
_entry.id   AF-A0A9W6BKC7-F1
#
_cell.length_a   1.000
_cell.length_b   1.000
_cell.length_c   1.000
_cell.angle_alpha   90.00
_cell.angle_beta   90.00
_cell.angle_gamma   90.00
#
_symmetry.space_group_name_H-M   'P 1'
#
loop_
_entity.id
_entity.type
_entity.pdbx_description
1 polymer ?
#
loop_
_entity_poly.entity_id
_entity_poly.type
_entity_poly.pdbx_seq_one_letter_code
_entity_poly.pdbx_strand_id
1 'polypeptide(L)'
;MGGPIIVHPLFLHTLNPEPEIRTLEEVPQDVLQLIVSRVMTPQELCVLQCVSKRCRDAAGADELWKRLCMTRFAVPESCSPPSWKQLYRFNYEFLYKVLLSRSAEQLSSGFARFGGSGSRFVGMGIAINA
;
A
#
# COMPACT_ATOMS: atom_id res chain seq x y z
N MET A 1 7.42 27.85 33.28
CA MET A 1 7.89 27.20 34.52
C MET A 1 6.66 26.81 35.33
N GLY A 2 6.12 25.60 35.12
CA GLY A 2 4.96 25.12 35.89
C GLY A 2 5.45 24.48 37.19
N GLY A 3 4.97 24.95 38.33
CA GLY A 3 5.27 24.37 39.65
C GLY A 3 4.50 23.07 39.89
N PRO A 4 4.87 22.29 40.93
CA PRO A 4 4.21 21.03 41.25
C PRO A 4 2.74 21.26 41.64
N ILE A 5 1.84 20.47 41.05
CA ILE A 5 0.41 20.48 41.38
C ILE A 5 0.19 19.51 42.53
N ILE A 6 -0.28 20.02 43.67
CA ILE A 6 -0.68 19.19 44.81
C ILE A 6 -2.17 18.88 44.66
N VAL A 7 -2.51 17.61 44.44
CA VAL A 7 -3.89 17.16 44.26
C VAL A 7 -4.37 16.46 45.52
N HIS A 8 -5.58 16.78 45.96
CA HIS A 8 -6.22 16.14 47.10
C HIS A 8 -6.41 14.63 46.84
N PRO A 9 -6.21 13.73 47.83
CA PRO A 9 -6.20 12.27 47.61
C PRO A 9 -7.45 11.72 46.92
N LEU A 10 -8.62 12.32 47.18
CA LEU A 10 -9.88 11.93 46.55
C LEU A 10 -9.93 12.20 45.04
N PHE A 11 -9.09 13.06 44.49
CA PHE A 11 -9.08 13.48 43.09
C PHE A 11 -7.90 12.93 42.29
N LEU A 12 -7.14 11.97 42.85
CA LEU A 12 -6.07 11.26 42.13
C LEU A 12 -6.53 10.63 40.80
N HIS A 13 -7.78 10.18 40.72
CA HIS A 13 -8.37 9.61 39.51
C HIS A 13 -8.61 10.63 38.37
N THR A 14 -8.52 11.94 38.68
CA THR A 14 -8.66 13.03 37.69
C THR A 14 -7.32 13.46 37.10
N LEU A 15 -6.21 13.07 37.72
CA LEU A 15 -4.92 13.11 37.07
C LEU A 15 -4.95 12.05 35.98
N ASN A 16 -4.93 12.48 34.71
CA ASN A 16 -4.97 11.59 33.55
C ASN A 16 -4.07 10.38 33.82
N PRO A 17 -4.63 9.17 34.02
CA PRO A 17 -3.79 7.99 34.10
C PRO A 17 -2.99 7.96 32.81
N GLU A 18 -1.65 7.81 32.92
CA GLU A 18 -0.85 7.58 31.73
C GLU A 18 -1.49 6.41 30.97
N PRO A 19 -1.80 6.59 29.68
CA PRO A 19 -2.46 5.54 28.93
C PRO A 19 -1.58 4.29 29.01
N GLU A 20 -2.17 3.18 29.46
CA GLU A 20 -1.48 1.90 29.51
C GLU A 20 -1.01 1.57 28.09
N ILE A 21 0.29 1.66 27.85
CA ILE A 21 0.88 1.42 26.52
C ILE A 21 0.86 -0.08 26.30
N ARG A 22 -0.20 -0.57 25.67
CA ARG A 22 -0.29 -1.96 25.23
C ARG A 22 0.46 -2.18 23.94
N THR A 23 1.14 -3.31 23.85
CA THR A 23 1.97 -3.64 22.69
C THR A 23 1.15 -4.39 21.64
N LEU A 24 1.59 -4.32 20.37
CA LEU A 24 1.02 -5.13 19.30
C LEU A 24 1.14 -6.65 19.55
N GLU A 25 1.98 -7.07 20.50
CA GLU A 25 2.13 -8.48 20.87
C GLU A 25 0.93 -9.03 21.64
N GLU A 26 0.18 -8.17 22.33
CA GLU A 26 -1.01 -8.55 23.07
C GLU A 26 -2.24 -8.75 22.16
N VAL A 27 -2.18 -8.21 20.93
CA VAL A 27 -3.27 -8.32 19.97
C VAL A 27 -3.34 -9.75 19.42
N PRO A 28 -4.50 -10.41 19.42
CA PRO A 28 -4.67 -11.73 18.78
C PRO A 28 -4.35 -11.72 17.28
N GLN A 29 -3.92 -12.85 16.71
CA GLN A 29 -3.42 -12.91 15.33
C GLN A 29 -4.51 -12.66 14.27
N ASP A 30 -5.71 -13.14 14.52
CA ASP A 30 -6.92 -12.90 13.73
C ASP A 30 -7.31 -11.41 13.74
N VAL A 31 -7.25 -10.75 14.91
CA VAL A 31 -7.48 -9.31 15.02
C VAL A 31 -6.41 -8.52 14.28
N LEU A 32 -5.14 -8.94 14.38
CA LEU A 32 -4.06 -8.34 13.62
C LEU A 32 -4.30 -8.47 12.10
N GLN A 33 -4.74 -9.64 11.62
CA GLN A 33 -5.11 -9.83 10.22
C GLN A 33 -6.27 -8.91 9.80
N LEU A 34 -7.27 -8.70 10.65
CA LEU A 34 -8.37 -7.77 10.38
C LEU A 34 -7.86 -6.32 10.26
N ILE A 35 -6.97 -5.88 11.15
CA ILE A 35 -6.34 -4.56 11.08
C ILE A 35 -5.56 -4.43 9.77
N VAL A 36 -4.72 -5.41 9.46
CA VAL A 36 -3.91 -5.43 8.24
C VAL A 36 -4.78 -5.47 6.98
N SER A 37 -5.95 -6.10 7.03
CA SER A 37 -6.89 -6.13 5.90
C SER A 37 -7.47 -4.77 5.52
N ARG A 38 -7.36 -3.78 6.42
CA ARG A 38 -7.76 -2.38 6.18
C ARG A 38 -6.64 -1.52 5.63
N VAL A 39 -5.44 -2.06 5.51
CA VAL A 39 -4.32 -1.38 4.86
C VAL A 39 -4.61 -1.30 3.35
N MET A 40 -4.53 -0.10 2.80
CA MET A 40 -5.00 0.17 1.43
C MET A 40 -3.86 0.16 0.41
N THR A 41 -2.61 0.35 0.85
CA THR A 41 -1.47 0.47 -0.05
C THR A 41 -0.46 -0.66 0.13
N PRO A 42 0.21 -1.10 -0.96
CA PRO A 42 1.28 -2.09 -0.87
C PRO A 42 2.49 -1.55 -0.08
N GLN A 43 2.72 -0.24 -0.07
CA GLN A 43 3.81 0.38 0.67
C GLN A 43 3.62 0.22 2.18
N GLU A 44 2.42 0.49 2.67
CA GLU A 44 2.06 0.28 4.08
C GLU A 44 2.21 -1.19 4.48
N LEU A 45 1.80 -2.15 3.63
CA LEU A 45 2.03 -3.57 3.90
C LEU A 45 3.53 -3.91 4.00
N CYS A 46 4.36 -3.35 3.13
CA CYS A 46 5.81 -3.55 3.20
C CYS A 46 6.41 -2.97 4.49
N VAL A 47 5.98 -1.77 4.91
CA VAL A 47 6.41 -1.18 6.19
C VAL A 47 5.99 -2.07 7.36
N LEU A 48 4.75 -2.57 7.33
CA LEU A 48 4.21 -3.42 8.39
C LEU A 48 4.98 -4.75 8.52
N GLN A 49 5.44 -5.32 7.41
CA GLN A 49 6.30 -6.53 7.41
C GLN A 49 7.63 -6.33 8.16
N CYS A 50 8.09 -5.09 8.29
CA CYS A 50 9.32 -4.74 9.00
C CYS A 50 9.12 -4.54 10.51
N VAL A 51 7.89 -4.41 11.00
CA VAL A 51 7.60 -4.08 12.41
C VAL A 51 7.85 -5.27 13.34
N SER A 52 7.30 -6.44 13.00
CA SER A 52 7.45 -7.66 13.81
C SER A 52 7.24 -8.91 12.96
N LYS A 53 7.61 -10.09 13.48
CA LYS A 53 7.35 -11.37 12.82
C LYS A 53 5.84 -11.59 12.59
N ARG A 54 5.01 -11.27 13.59
CA ARG A 54 3.55 -11.43 13.52
C ARG A 54 2.93 -10.51 12.46
N CYS A 55 3.42 -9.28 12.37
CA CYS A 55 3.03 -8.33 11.32
C CYS A 55 3.47 -8.81 9.94
N ARG A 56 4.65 -9.43 9.83
CA ARG A 56 5.12 -10.03 8.58
C ARG A 56 4.22 -11.17 8.11
N ASP A 57 3.82 -12.05 9.01
CA ASP A 57 2.94 -13.16 8.70
C ASP A 57 1.54 -12.65 8.31
N ALA A 58 1.01 -11.66 9.03
CA ALA A 58 -0.28 -11.04 8.71
C ALA A 58 -0.26 -10.31 7.36
N ALA A 59 0.76 -9.48 7.09
CA ALA A 59 0.92 -8.74 5.83
C ALA A 59 1.41 -9.60 4.67
N GLY A 60 1.81 -10.85 4.93
CA GLY A 60 2.17 -11.85 3.94
C GLY A 60 0.98 -12.63 3.37
N ALA A 61 -0.22 -12.46 3.94
CA ALA A 61 -1.41 -13.20 3.52
C ALA A 61 -1.73 -12.97 2.04
N ASP A 62 -1.83 -14.06 1.28
CA ASP A 62 -1.92 -14.03 -0.18
C ASP A 62 -3.18 -13.32 -0.68
N GLU A 63 -4.30 -13.43 0.06
CA GLU A 63 -5.56 -12.72 -0.22
C GLU A 63 -5.43 -11.19 -0.22
N LEU A 64 -4.52 -10.63 0.61
CA LEU A 64 -4.26 -9.19 0.62
C LEU A 64 -3.57 -8.77 -0.68
N TRP A 65 -2.56 -9.53 -1.09
CA TRP A 65 -1.82 -9.29 -2.32
C TRP A 65 -2.69 -9.51 -3.55
N LYS A 66 -3.61 -10.49 -3.53
CA LYS A 66 -4.63 -10.70 -4.56
C LYS A 66 -5.51 -9.47 -4.71
N ARG A 67 -6.09 -8.98 -3.61
CA ARG A 67 -6.94 -7.78 -3.62
C ARG A 67 -6.19 -6.58 -4.18
N LEU A 68 -4.97 -6.32 -3.70
CA LEU A 68 -4.13 -5.23 -4.21
C LEU A 68 -3.80 -5.38 -5.71
N CYS A 69 -3.51 -6.61 -6.14
CA CYS A 69 -3.28 -6.93 -7.55
C CYS A 69 -4.50 -6.59 -8.40
N MET A 70 -5.68 -7.10 -8.02
CA MET A 70 -6.92 -6.91 -8.78
C MET A 70 -7.41 -5.46 -8.76
N THR A 71 -7.20 -4.73 -7.67
CA THR A 71 -7.57 -3.31 -7.58
C THR A 71 -6.67 -2.43 -8.46
N ARG A 72 -5.36 -2.75 -8.57
CA ARG A 72 -4.39 -1.91 -9.28
C ARG A 72 -4.16 -2.32 -10.73
N PHE A 73 -4.23 -3.62 -11.01
CA PHE A 73 -3.94 -4.21 -12.31
C PHE A 73 -5.18 -4.94 -12.80
N ALA A 74 -5.43 -4.90 -14.12
CA ALA A 74 -6.53 -5.61 -14.76
C ALA A 74 -6.23 -7.12 -14.85
N VAL A 75 -6.14 -7.79 -13.70
CA VAL A 75 -5.91 -9.24 -13.61
C VAL A 75 -7.24 -9.99 -13.72
N PRO A 76 -7.39 -10.98 -14.62
CA PRO A 76 -8.58 -11.80 -14.70
C PRO A 76 -8.86 -12.57 -13.41
N GLU A 77 -10.13 -12.72 -13.03
CA GLU A 77 -10.53 -13.45 -11.82
C GLU A 77 -10.16 -14.94 -11.87
N SER A 78 -10.04 -15.51 -13.07
CA SER A 78 -9.61 -16.89 -13.32
C SER A 78 -8.11 -17.12 -13.13
N CYS A 79 -7.34 -16.07 -12.88
CA CYS A 79 -5.90 -16.18 -12.68
C CYS A 79 -5.59 -16.83 -11.32
N SER A 80 -4.79 -17.90 -11.32
CA SER A 80 -4.30 -18.59 -10.12
C SER A 80 -2.76 -18.60 -10.11
N PRO A 81 -2.11 -17.46 -9.85
CA PRO A 81 -0.66 -17.41 -9.80
C PRO A 81 -0.13 -18.21 -8.60
N PRO A 82 1.12 -18.72 -8.67
CA PRO A 82 1.75 -19.41 -7.54
C PRO A 82 2.00 -18.48 -6.34
N SER A 83 2.08 -17.16 -6.56
CA SER A 83 2.15 -16.16 -5.50
C SER A 83 1.62 -14.81 -6.00
N TRP A 84 0.56 -14.29 -5.35
CA TRP A 84 0.01 -12.98 -5.71
C TRP A 84 0.99 -11.85 -5.40
N LYS A 85 1.80 -12.00 -4.34
CA LYS A 85 2.85 -11.04 -4.00
C LYS A 85 3.91 -10.93 -5.10
N GLN A 86 4.36 -12.05 -5.65
CA GLN A 86 5.34 -12.04 -6.75
C GLN A 86 4.73 -11.46 -8.03
N LEU A 87 3.48 -11.81 -8.35
CA LEU A 87 2.76 -11.22 -9.48
C LEU A 87 2.62 -9.70 -9.33
N TYR A 88 2.27 -9.21 -8.14
CA TYR A 88 2.17 -7.79 -7.85
C TYR A 88 3.49 -7.08 -8.15
N ARG A 89 4.60 -7.64 -7.62
CA ARG A 89 5.94 -7.10 -7.82
C ARG A 89 6.31 -7.08 -9.31
N PHE A 90 6.07 -8.17 -10.03
CA PHE A 90 6.33 -8.25 -11.46
C PHE A 90 5.55 -7.19 -12.23
N ASN A 91 4.23 -7.09 -12.01
CA ASN A 91 3.38 -6.10 -12.68
C ASN A 91 3.81 -4.67 -12.37
N TYR A 92 4.16 -4.39 -11.11
CA TYR A 92 4.67 -3.09 -10.71
C TYR A 92 6.00 -2.78 -11.40
N GLU A 93 6.98 -3.69 -11.35
CA GLU A 93 8.27 -3.49 -12.01
C GLU A 93 8.12 -3.33 -13.52
N PHE A 94 7.27 -4.13 -14.17
CA PHE A 94 6.99 -4.03 -15.60
C PHE A 94 6.35 -2.69 -15.96
N LEU A 95 5.33 -2.26 -15.23
CA LEU A 95 4.65 -0.97 -15.43
C LEU A 95 5.68 0.17 -15.38
N TYR A 96 6.51 0.22 -14.34
CA TYR A 96 7.50 1.29 -14.19
C TYR A 96 8.65 1.16 -15.20
N LYS A 97 9.19 -0.04 -15.42
CA LYS A 97 10.36 -0.22 -16.30
C LYS A 97 10.02 -0.09 -17.77
N VAL A 98 8.84 -0.51 -18.22
CA VAL A 98 8.51 -0.61 -19.65
C VAL A 98 7.67 0.57 -20.13
N LEU A 99 6.69 1.03 -19.36
CA LEU A 99 5.88 2.17 -19.78
C LEU A 99 6.61 3.48 -19.58
N LEU A 100 7.31 3.67 -18.45
CA LEU A 100 7.99 4.94 -18.20
C LEU A 100 9.21 5.12 -19.08
N SER A 101 10.00 4.08 -19.34
CA SER A 101 11.15 4.16 -20.26
C SER A 101 10.71 4.48 -21.69
N ARG A 102 9.72 3.75 -22.24
CA ARG A 102 9.19 4.02 -23.57
C ARG A 102 8.53 5.39 -23.66
N SER A 103 7.79 5.82 -22.64
CA SER A 103 7.17 7.15 -22.63
C SER A 103 8.23 8.27 -22.55
N ALA A 104 9.30 8.08 -21.78
CA ALA A 104 10.41 9.04 -21.72
C ALA A 104 11.15 9.14 -23.06
N GLU A 105 11.40 8.00 -23.72
CA GLU A 105 12.02 7.95 -25.06
C GLU A 105 11.12 8.59 -26.14
N GLN A 106 9.80 8.33 -26.09
CA GLN A 106 8.83 8.92 -27.03
C GLN A 106 8.57 10.41 -26.80
N LEU A 107 8.58 10.89 -25.54
CA LEU A 107 8.48 12.31 -25.23
C LEU A 107 9.76 13.07 -25.63
N SER A 108 10.93 12.47 -25.42
CA SER A 108 12.22 13.08 -25.80
C SER A 108 12.41 13.14 -27.32
N SER A 109 11.88 12.16 -28.05
CA SER A 109 11.93 12.15 -29.52
C SER A 109 10.79 12.94 -30.19
N GLY A 110 9.68 13.18 -29.49
CA GLY A 110 8.52 13.95 -29.99
C GLY A 110 8.69 15.48 -29.94
N PHE A 111 9.55 16.00 -29.06
CA PHE A 111 9.78 17.44 -28.93
C PHE A 111 10.61 18.08 -30.06
N ALA A 112 11.23 17.26 -30.93
CA ALA A 112 12.06 17.77 -32.02
C ALA A 112 11.29 18.09 -33.31
N ARG A 113 9.98 17.81 -33.44
CA ARG A 113 9.32 17.84 -34.76
C ARG A 113 7.97 18.53 -34.95
N PHE A 114 7.28 19.02 -33.93
CA PHE A 114 5.98 19.68 -34.18
C PHE A 114 5.79 20.97 -33.37
N GLY A 115 6.32 22.06 -33.93
CA GLY A 115 5.56 23.31 -33.92
C GLY A 115 4.39 23.15 -34.89
N GLY A 116 3.16 23.22 -34.38
CA GLY A 116 1.96 23.30 -35.23
C GLY A 116 0.76 22.50 -34.73
N SER A 117 -0.25 23.25 -34.25
CA SER A 117 -1.69 22.96 -34.25
C SER A 117 -2.22 21.60 -33.77
N GLY A 118 -2.91 21.69 -32.63
CA GLY A 118 -4.01 20.86 -32.11
C GLY A 118 -4.36 19.54 -32.79
N SER A 119 -4.25 18.45 -32.03
CA SER A 119 -5.21 17.35 -32.11
C SER A 119 -5.24 16.54 -30.81
N ARG A 120 -6.41 15.98 -30.55
CA ARG A 120 -6.95 15.49 -29.27
C ARG A 120 -6.16 14.34 -28.66
N PHE A 121 -6.00 14.38 -27.34
CA PHE A 121 -5.59 13.22 -26.53
C PHE A 121 -6.63 12.11 -26.66
N VAL A 122 -6.24 10.99 -27.28
CA VAL A 122 -7.00 9.72 -27.24
C VAL A 122 -6.31 8.82 -26.24
N GLY A 123 -6.99 8.54 -25.12
CA GLY A 123 -6.54 7.58 -24.12
C GLY A 123 -6.37 6.20 -24.73
N MET A 124 -5.16 5.66 -24.63
CA MET A 124 -4.83 4.30 -25.05
C MET A 124 -5.40 3.30 -24.03
N GLY A 125 -6.61 2.82 -24.29
CA GLY A 125 -7.11 1.56 -23.74
C GLY A 125 -6.35 0.39 -24.37
N ILE A 126 -5.87 -0.54 -23.54
CA ILE A 126 -5.27 -1.79 -24.00
C ILE A 126 -6.42 -2.68 -24.49
N ALA A 127 -6.55 -2.82 -25.82
CA ALA A 127 -7.34 -3.88 -26.43
C ALA A 127 -6.55 -5.19 -26.29
N ILE A 128 -7.09 -6.14 -25.53
CA ILE A 128 -6.59 -7.51 -25.47
C ILE A 128 -7.50 -8.31 -26.42
N ASN A 129 -6.99 -8.70 -27.58
CA ASN A 129 -7.74 -9.57 -28.50
C ASN A 129 -7.84 -10.97 -27.91
N ALA A 130 -9.06 -11.52 -27.96
CA ALA A 130 -9.40 -12.91 -27.71
C ALA A 130 -8.92 -13.82 -28.86
#